data_AF-A0AAV8DNG7-F1
#
_entry.id   AF-A0AAV8DNG7-F1
#
_cell.length_a   1.000
_cell.length_b   1.000
_cell.length_c   1.000
_cell.angle_alpha   90.00
_cell.angle_beta   90.00
_cell.angle_gamma   90.00
#
_symmetry.space_group_name_H-M   'P 1'
#
loop_
_entity.id
_entity.type
_entity.pdbx_description
1 polymer ?
#
loop_
_entity_poly.entity_id
_entity_poly.type
_entity_poly.pdbx_seq_one_letter_code
_entity_poly.pdbx_strand_id
1 'polypeptide(L)'
;MAIGDIKTEVKTMSKDRTTKATNPFDSDSDTEKEVPRNSTQTSYGSSSYGSPFADNKARYRNDFRDSGGIQNQSTQELESYAVYKAEETTQKVNDCLRIAEDMREGASKTLVQLHQQGQQIERTHLTAVDIDQDLSRGEKLLGNLGGIFSRKWKPQKNRPIKGPMLARDEAFAKKGSHMEQRQRLGLTDGKTRSNPRNLPTEPASALEKVEVEKMKQDDALDDLSNILGELKEMAQDMGSEIDRHTDALGHVEKDVDELNFRVRGANQRARKLLGK
;
A
#
# COMPACT_ATOMS: atom_id res chain seq x y z
N MET A 1 60.77 -49.14 16.57
CA MET A 1 59.67 -50.13 16.48
C MET A 1 58.42 -49.35 16.09
N ALA A 2 57.94 -49.57 14.86
CA ALA A 2 56.72 -49.12 14.14
C ALA A 2 55.85 -48.01 14.79
N ILE A 3 55.63 -46.82 14.20
CA ILE A 3 55.03 -46.43 12.90
C ILE A 3 53.65 -47.04 12.63
N GLY A 4 52.67 -46.16 12.49
CA GLY A 4 51.51 -46.31 11.59
C GLY A 4 50.25 -45.70 12.18
N ASP A 5 49.37 -45.03 11.44
CA ASP A 5 49.45 -44.35 10.15
C ASP A 5 48.15 -43.56 10.02
N ILE A 6 48.22 -42.44 9.31
CA ILE A 6 47.06 -41.65 8.86
C ILE A 6 46.35 -42.43 7.75
N LYS A 7 45.02 -42.51 7.79
CA LYS A 7 44.22 -42.72 6.57
C LYS A 7 42.83 -42.09 6.65
N THR A 8 42.67 -41.07 5.83
CA THR A 8 41.43 -40.59 5.22
C THR A 8 40.69 -41.71 4.47
N GLU A 9 39.36 -41.77 4.59
CA GLU A 9 38.52 -42.21 3.48
C GLU A 9 37.10 -41.61 3.55
N VAL A 10 36.65 -41.16 2.38
CA VAL A 10 35.37 -40.54 2.06
C VAL A 10 34.36 -41.65 1.71
N LYS A 11 33.12 -41.61 2.23
CA LYS A 11 31.97 -42.24 1.55
C LYS A 11 30.59 -41.68 1.94
N THR A 12 30.08 -40.85 1.04
CA THR A 12 28.69 -40.66 0.55
C THR A 12 27.46 -41.20 1.29
N MET A 13 26.50 -40.26 1.47
CA MET A 13 25.04 -40.32 1.22
C MET A 13 24.10 -41.17 2.11
N SER A 14 23.21 -40.48 2.85
CA SER A 14 21.76 -40.72 2.81
C SER A 14 20.90 -39.58 3.40
N LYS A 15 20.01 -39.12 2.51
CA LYS A 15 18.75 -38.37 2.57
C LYS A 15 18.05 -37.95 3.88
N ASP A 16 17.47 -36.75 3.75
CA ASP A 16 16.16 -36.27 4.18
C ASP A 16 15.91 -35.90 5.64
N ARG A 17 15.92 -34.58 5.91
CA ARG A 17 14.71 -33.82 6.25
C ARG A 17 15.03 -32.33 6.35
N THR A 18 14.61 -31.54 5.37
CA THR A 18 14.46 -30.09 5.56
C THR A 18 13.22 -29.62 4.84
N THR A 19 12.37 -28.99 5.62
CA THR A 19 11.07 -28.40 5.31
C THR A 19 11.18 -27.36 4.20
N LYS A 20 10.47 -27.57 3.08
CA LYS A 20 10.28 -26.52 2.06
C LYS A 20 9.38 -25.43 2.64
N ALA A 21 9.95 -24.26 2.87
CA ALA A 21 9.23 -23.00 2.90
C ALA A 21 8.87 -22.64 1.45
N THR A 22 7.59 -22.49 1.15
CA THR A 22 7.11 -22.08 -0.16
C THR A 22 7.08 -20.55 -0.21
N ASN A 23 7.95 -19.95 -1.04
CA ASN A 23 7.89 -18.53 -1.36
C ASN A 23 6.81 -18.27 -2.44
N PRO A 24 6.00 -17.20 -2.34
CA PRO A 24 4.82 -16.99 -3.19
C PRO A 24 5.08 -16.18 -4.48
N PHE A 25 6.32 -16.05 -4.95
CA PHE A 25 6.69 -15.16 -6.06
C PHE A 25 7.29 -15.85 -7.29
N ASP A 26 7.19 -17.17 -7.40
CA ASP A 26 7.68 -17.91 -8.56
C ASP A 26 6.49 -18.38 -9.42
N SER A 27 6.08 -17.55 -10.37
CA SER A 27 5.16 -17.92 -11.45
C SER A 27 5.79 -17.50 -12.76
N ASP A 28 6.64 -18.37 -13.28
CA ASP A 28 7.16 -18.28 -14.63
C ASP A 28 6.29 -19.07 -15.62
N SER A 29 6.28 -18.52 -16.81
CA SER A 29 5.53 -18.76 -18.04
C SER A 29 5.63 -20.14 -18.69
N ASP A 30 4.58 -20.43 -19.46
CA ASP A 30 4.51 -21.21 -20.71
C ASP A 30 5.14 -22.61 -20.78
N THR A 31 4.28 -23.63 -20.91
CA THR A 31 4.60 -24.81 -21.73
C THR A 31 3.32 -25.42 -22.29
N GLU A 32 3.18 -25.27 -23.61
CA GLU A 32 2.25 -25.99 -24.47
C GLU A 32 2.36 -27.51 -24.27
N LYS A 33 1.23 -28.20 -24.17
CA LYS A 33 1.14 -29.64 -24.48
C LYS A 33 -0.16 -29.94 -25.21
N GLU A 34 -0.01 -30.14 -26.52
CA GLU A 34 -0.96 -30.85 -27.36
C GLU A 34 -1.14 -32.30 -26.89
N VAL A 35 -2.38 -32.81 -26.95
CA VAL A 35 -2.66 -34.25 -27.06
C VAL A 35 -3.90 -34.45 -27.95
N PRO A 36 -3.85 -35.31 -28.99
CA PRO A 36 -4.88 -35.38 -30.03
C PRO A 36 -6.00 -36.35 -29.68
N ARG A 37 -7.25 -36.05 -30.07
CA ARG A 37 -8.34 -37.06 -30.15
C ARG A 37 -9.28 -36.80 -31.33
N ASN A 38 -9.46 -37.89 -32.09
CA ASN A 38 -10.23 -38.02 -33.32
C ASN A 38 -11.72 -37.67 -33.19
N SER A 39 -12.24 -37.17 -34.30
CA SER A 39 -13.63 -36.81 -34.59
C SER A 39 -14.64 -37.95 -34.43
N THR A 40 -15.78 -37.64 -33.81
CA THR A 40 -17.10 -38.05 -34.30
C THR A 40 -18.07 -36.90 -34.09
N GLN A 41 -18.68 -36.43 -35.18
CA GLN A 41 -19.74 -35.42 -35.20
C GLN A 41 -20.94 -35.85 -34.35
N THR A 42 -21.41 -34.95 -33.49
CA THR A 42 -22.84 -34.81 -33.23
C THR A 42 -23.17 -33.33 -33.10
N SER A 43 -23.86 -32.78 -34.10
CA SER A 43 -24.38 -31.43 -34.09
C SER A 43 -25.53 -31.34 -33.11
N TYR A 44 -25.35 -30.55 -32.05
CA TYR A 44 -26.46 -29.97 -31.30
C TYR A 44 -26.29 -28.47 -31.43
N GLY A 45 -26.96 -27.89 -32.42
CA GLY A 45 -27.08 -26.44 -32.55
C GLY A 45 -27.78 -25.90 -31.32
N SER A 46 -27.01 -25.37 -30.39
CA SER A 46 -27.56 -24.52 -29.34
C SER A 46 -27.89 -23.19 -30.01
N SER A 47 -29.18 -22.98 -30.31
CA SER A 47 -29.69 -21.67 -30.70
C SER A 47 -29.44 -20.74 -29.53
N SER A 48 -28.35 -19.98 -29.61
CA SER A 48 -28.19 -18.77 -28.82
C SER A 48 -29.37 -17.88 -29.19
N TYR A 49 -30.39 -17.85 -28.33
CA TYR A 49 -31.33 -16.75 -28.30
C TYR A 49 -30.55 -15.54 -27.78
N GLY A 50 -29.69 -14.98 -28.63
CA GLY A 50 -29.13 -13.67 -28.45
C GLY A 50 -30.29 -12.70 -28.41
N SER A 51 -30.46 -12.02 -27.28
CA SER A 51 -31.37 -10.88 -27.20
C SER A 51 -31.02 -9.93 -28.36
N PRO A 52 -31.98 -9.42 -29.15
CA PRO A 52 -31.74 -8.45 -30.22
C PRO A 52 -30.93 -7.23 -29.75
N PHE A 53 -30.96 -6.93 -28.45
CA PHE A 53 -30.16 -5.88 -27.81
C PHE A 53 -28.66 -6.19 -27.73
N ALA A 54 -28.26 -7.45 -27.56
CA ALA A 54 -26.86 -7.85 -27.48
C ALA A 54 -26.15 -7.74 -28.85
N ASP A 55 -26.86 -8.10 -29.92
CA ASP A 55 -26.35 -7.99 -31.29
C ASP A 55 -26.19 -6.52 -31.74
N ASN A 56 -27.08 -5.63 -31.30
CA ASN A 56 -26.95 -4.20 -31.60
C ASN A 56 -25.72 -3.55 -30.92
N LYS A 57 -25.39 -3.98 -29.70
CA LYS A 57 -24.21 -3.47 -28.97
C LYS A 57 -22.90 -3.71 -29.72
N ALA A 58 -22.78 -4.85 -30.40
CA ALA A 58 -21.62 -5.19 -31.20
C ALA A 58 -21.51 -4.32 -32.47
N ARG A 59 -22.65 -3.96 -33.09
CA ARG A 59 -22.71 -3.14 -34.31
C ARG A 59 -22.27 -1.70 -34.07
N TYR A 60 -22.56 -1.17 -32.89
CA TYR A 60 -22.22 0.20 -32.52
C TYR A 60 -20.79 0.40 -32.01
N ARG A 61 -20.05 -0.69 -31.73
CA ARG A 61 -18.65 -0.64 -31.26
C ARG A 61 -17.71 0.07 -32.22
N ASN A 62 -17.93 -0.07 -33.52
CA ASN A 62 -17.07 0.49 -34.57
C ASN A 62 -17.52 1.88 -35.04
N ASP A 63 -18.42 2.56 -34.32
CA ASP A 63 -18.91 3.91 -34.64
C ASP A 63 -19.34 4.05 -36.12
N PHE A 64 -20.00 3.02 -36.65
CA PHE A 64 -20.47 2.95 -38.05
C PHE A 64 -19.38 3.03 -39.13
N ARG A 65 -18.11 2.83 -38.80
CA ARG A 65 -17.02 2.84 -39.79
C ARG A 65 -17.23 1.81 -40.90
N ASP A 66 -17.72 0.63 -40.55
CA ASP A 66 -17.94 -0.48 -41.49
C ASP A 66 -19.24 -0.30 -42.30
N SER A 67 -20.15 0.56 -41.85
CA SER A 67 -21.44 0.83 -42.48
C SER A 67 -21.51 2.18 -43.22
N GLY A 68 -20.35 2.76 -43.54
CA GLY A 68 -20.25 3.99 -44.34
C GLY A 68 -20.35 5.29 -43.55
N GLY A 69 -20.25 5.26 -42.22
CA GLY A 69 -20.27 6.43 -41.34
C GLY A 69 -21.67 6.87 -40.91
N ILE A 70 -21.70 7.80 -39.96
CA ILE A 70 -22.93 8.30 -39.30
C ILE A 70 -23.93 8.89 -40.31
N GLN A 71 -23.46 9.60 -41.34
CA GLN A 71 -24.35 10.25 -42.31
C GLN A 71 -25.15 9.27 -43.18
N ASN A 72 -24.75 7.99 -43.23
CA ASN A 72 -25.40 6.96 -44.03
C ASN A 72 -26.36 6.08 -43.19
N GLN A 73 -26.62 6.45 -41.93
CA GLN A 73 -27.51 5.71 -41.03
C GLN A 73 -28.91 6.33 -40.96
N SER A 74 -29.91 5.52 -40.63
CA SER A 74 -31.27 6.00 -40.39
C SER A 74 -31.37 6.73 -39.05
N THR A 75 -32.41 7.56 -38.88
CA THR A 75 -32.64 8.28 -37.62
C THR A 75 -32.86 7.33 -36.45
N GLN A 76 -33.57 6.21 -36.65
CA GLN A 76 -33.75 5.20 -35.59
C GLN A 76 -32.44 4.54 -35.17
N GLU A 77 -31.51 4.34 -36.12
CA GLU A 77 -30.19 3.77 -35.86
C GLU A 77 -29.31 4.75 -35.07
N LEU A 78 -29.38 6.04 -35.42
CA LEU A 78 -28.69 7.11 -34.69
C LEU A 78 -29.24 7.28 -33.26
N GLU A 79 -30.55 7.17 -33.07
CA GLU A 79 -31.20 7.18 -31.76
C GLU A 79 -30.74 6.00 -30.89
N SER A 80 -30.72 4.79 -31.46
CA SER A 80 -30.24 3.59 -30.76
C SER A 80 -28.75 3.68 -30.41
N TYR A 81 -27.94 4.24 -31.31
CA TYR A 81 -26.53 4.52 -31.06
C TYR A 81 -26.31 5.55 -29.95
N ALA A 82 -27.11 6.61 -29.91
CA ALA A 82 -27.01 7.62 -28.85
C ALA A 82 -27.27 7.02 -27.47
N VAL A 83 -28.31 6.17 -27.35
CA VAL A 83 -28.58 5.40 -26.12
C VAL A 83 -27.41 4.50 -25.77
N TYR A 84 -26.90 3.73 -26.74
CA TYR A 84 -25.75 2.85 -26.54
C TYR A 84 -24.51 3.61 -26.02
N LYS A 85 -24.17 4.76 -26.62
CA LYS A 85 -23.01 5.55 -26.18
C LYS A 85 -23.22 6.17 -24.80
N ALA A 86 -24.46 6.56 -24.47
CA ALA A 86 -24.80 7.02 -23.14
C ALA A 86 -24.62 5.91 -22.10
N GLU A 87 -25.17 4.72 -22.33
CA GLU A 87 -24.99 3.55 -21.46
C GLU A 87 -23.51 3.14 -21.32
N GLU A 88 -22.74 3.16 -22.43
CA GLU A 88 -21.30 2.89 -22.41
C GLU A 88 -20.55 3.90 -21.54
N THR A 89 -20.93 5.18 -21.60
CA THR A 89 -20.34 6.24 -20.78
C THR A 89 -20.71 6.06 -19.32
N THR A 90 -21.98 5.78 -19.01
CA THR A 90 -22.43 5.46 -17.65
C THR A 90 -21.64 4.30 -17.07
N GLN A 91 -21.41 3.23 -17.84
CA GLN A 91 -20.61 2.10 -17.38
C GLN A 91 -19.18 2.51 -17.04
N LYS A 92 -18.53 3.31 -17.89
CA LYS A 92 -17.16 3.79 -17.65
C LYS A 92 -17.07 4.67 -16.40
N VAL A 93 -18.04 5.55 -16.16
CA VAL A 93 -18.09 6.39 -14.95
C VAL A 93 -18.25 5.51 -13.69
N ASN A 94 -19.10 4.49 -13.73
CA ASN A 94 -19.24 3.54 -12.63
C ASN A 94 -17.96 2.73 -12.38
N ASP A 95 -17.24 2.33 -13.44
CA ASP A 95 -15.94 1.67 -13.31
C ASP A 95 -14.91 2.59 -12.64
N CYS A 96 -14.89 3.88 -12.99
CA CYS A 96 -14.05 4.88 -12.32
C CYS A 96 -14.42 5.06 -10.84
N LEU A 97 -15.72 5.10 -10.53
CA LEU A 97 -16.20 5.22 -9.16
C LEU A 97 -15.73 4.05 -8.29
N ARG A 98 -15.86 2.82 -8.80
CA ARG A 98 -15.36 1.61 -8.12
C ARG A 98 -13.86 1.70 -7.84
N ILE A 99 -13.06 2.11 -8.83
CA ILE A 99 -11.61 2.28 -8.64
C ILE A 99 -11.32 3.35 -7.57
N ALA A 100 -12.05 4.47 -7.57
CA ALA A 100 -11.87 5.52 -6.58
C ALA A 100 -12.23 5.06 -5.16
N GLU A 101 -13.30 4.26 -5.00
CA GLU A 101 -13.66 3.64 -3.72
C GLU A 101 -12.57 2.68 -3.22
N ASP A 102 -12.04 1.82 -4.10
CA ASP A 102 -10.93 0.91 -3.78
C ASP A 102 -9.68 1.70 -3.36
N MET A 103 -9.35 2.80 -4.06
CA MET A 103 -8.25 3.69 -3.70
C MET A 103 -8.46 4.35 -2.34
N ARG A 104 -9.68 4.78 -2.03
CA ARG A 104 -10.01 5.39 -0.73
C ARG A 104 -9.81 4.41 0.41
N GLU A 105 -10.24 3.16 0.25
CA GLU A 105 -10.01 2.11 1.25
C GLU A 105 -8.50 1.86 1.44
N GLY A 106 -7.75 1.76 0.34
CA GLY A 106 -6.29 1.62 0.37
C GLY A 106 -5.61 2.76 1.13
N ALA A 107 -5.94 4.01 0.79
CA ALA A 107 -5.38 5.21 1.42
C ALA A 107 -5.68 5.26 2.93
N SER A 108 -6.89 4.89 3.34
CA SER A 108 -7.27 4.79 4.76
C SER A 108 -6.38 3.80 5.53
N LYS A 109 -6.14 2.61 4.96
CA LYS A 109 -5.21 1.62 5.55
C LYS A 109 -3.78 2.17 5.63
N THR A 110 -3.31 2.84 4.59
CA THR A 110 -1.97 3.45 4.56
C THR A 110 -1.81 4.52 5.63
N LEU A 111 -2.79 5.40 5.82
CA LEU A 111 -2.76 6.43 6.86
C LEU A 111 -2.63 5.84 8.27
N VAL A 112 -3.36 4.75 8.56
CA VAL A 112 -3.23 4.06 9.85
C VAL A 112 -1.84 3.45 10.02
N GLN A 113 -1.29 2.84 8.97
CA GLN A 113 0.08 2.32 9.01
C GLN A 113 1.11 3.43 9.24
N LEU A 114 0.98 4.57 8.57
CA LEU A 114 1.85 5.73 8.77
C LEU A 114 1.77 6.20 10.23
N HIS A 115 0.58 6.34 10.80
CA HIS A 115 0.42 6.72 12.20
C HIS A 115 1.14 5.75 13.15
N GLN A 116 0.99 4.44 12.95
CA GLN A 116 1.65 3.42 13.75
C GLN A 116 3.17 3.47 13.62
N GLN A 117 3.70 3.70 12.41
CA GLN A 117 5.12 3.87 12.17
C GLN A 117 5.67 5.12 12.87
N GLY A 118 4.93 6.23 12.86
CA GLY A 118 5.29 7.45 13.59
C GLY A 118 5.45 7.21 15.08
N GLN A 119 4.51 6.48 15.69
CA GLN A 119 4.64 6.07 17.10
C GLN A 119 5.85 5.16 17.35
N GLN A 120 6.23 4.30 16.40
CA GLN A 120 7.43 3.48 16.54
C GLN A 120 8.69 4.34 16.53
N ILE A 121 8.78 5.32 15.62
CA ILE A 121 9.90 6.27 15.59
C ILE A 121 10.01 7.04 16.92
N GLU A 122 8.88 7.46 17.48
CA GLU A 122 8.84 8.10 18.80
C GLU A 122 9.37 7.18 19.91
N ARG A 123 8.96 5.91 19.93
CA ARG A 123 9.49 4.90 20.88
C ARG A 123 11.00 4.70 20.70
N THR A 124 11.50 4.72 19.47
CA THR A 124 12.94 4.62 19.19
C THR A 124 13.70 5.81 19.75
N HIS A 125 13.17 7.03 19.61
CA HIS A 125 13.73 8.23 20.23
C HIS A 125 13.81 8.12 21.76
N LEU A 126 12.73 7.65 22.40
CA LEU A 126 12.73 7.44 23.85
C LEU A 126 13.78 6.41 24.28
N THR A 127 13.88 5.30 23.53
CA THR A 127 14.90 4.27 23.77
C THR A 127 16.32 4.86 23.65
N ALA A 128 16.57 5.73 22.68
CA ALA A 128 17.87 6.40 22.54
C ALA A 128 18.19 7.30 23.75
N VAL A 129 17.19 7.99 24.31
CA VAL A 129 17.34 8.78 25.55
C VAL A 129 17.66 7.88 26.74
N ASP A 130 17.00 6.73 26.87
CA ASP A 130 17.27 5.80 27.97
C ASP A 130 18.70 5.26 27.89
N ILE A 131 19.14 4.87 26.69
CA ILE A 131 20.53 4.44 26.45
C ILE A 131 21.51 5.58 26.77
N ASP A 132 21.21 6.83 26.41
CA ASP A 132 22.04 8.00 26.74
C ASP A 132 22.26 8.13 28.26
N GLN A 133 21.18 7.94 29.03
CA GLN A 133 21.21 8.04 30.48
C GLN A 133 22.03 6.91 31.10
N ASP A 134 21.77 5.67 30.68
CA ASP A 134 22.48 4.49 31.19
C ASP A 134 23.95 4.52 30.81
N LEU A 135 24.27 4.91 29.58
CA LEU A 135 25.64 5.09 29.14
C LEU A 135 26.33 6.18 29.95
N SER A 136 25.66 7.31 30.23
CA SER A 136 26.21 8.37 31.07
C SER A 136 26.51 7.89 32.51
N ARG A 137 25.69 7.01 33.07
CA ARG A 137 25.95 6.39 34.39
C ARG A 137 27.12 5.41 34.32
N GLY A 138 27.14 4.55 33.30
CA GLY A 138 28.22 3.57 33.08
C GLY A 138 29.58 4.25 32.84
N GLU A 139 29.61 5.32 32.07
CA GLU A 139 30.82 6.10 31.81
C GLU A 139 31.40 6.74 33.08
N LYS A 140 30.54 7.27 33.97
CA LYS A 140 30.98 7.78 35.28
C LYS A 140 31.61 6.68 36.13
N LEU A 141 31.02 5.48 36.15
CA LEU A 141 31.58 4.33 36.85
C LEU A 141 32.95 3.92 36.26
N LEU A 142 33.05 3.79 34.93
CA LEU A 142 34.31 3.50 34.24
C LEU A 142 35.39 4.57 34.45
N GLY A 143 34.99 5.83 34.62
CA GLY A 143 35.87 6.93 35.01
C GLY A 143 36.44 6.76 36.43
N ASN A 144 35.62 6.29 37.37
CA ASN A 144 35.99 6.10 38.77
C ASN A 144 36.75 4.80 39.05
N LEU A 145 36.61 3.77 38.22
CA LEU A 145 37.29 2.47 38.35
C LEU A 145 38.78 2.51 37.96
N GLY A 146 39.32 3.66 37.60
CA GLY A 146 40.75 3.83 37.40
C GLY A 146 41.51 3.84 38.72
N GLY A 147 42.52 2.97 38.87
CA GLY A 147 43.45 2.99 40.00
C GLY A 147 44.25 4.30 40.09
N ILE A 148 44.94 4.49 41.21
CA ILE A 148 45.72 5.70 41.59
C ILE A 148 46.75 6.14 40.54
N PHE A 149 47.13 5.24 39.62
CA PHE A 149 48.10 5.46 38.54
C PHE A 149 47.51 5.51 37.11
N SER A 150 46.19 5.37 36.97
CA SER A 150 45.53 5.42 35.66
C SER A 150 44.97 6.81 35.37
N ARG A 151 45.17 7.34 34.15
CA ARG A 151 44.55 8.59 33.71
C ARG A 151 43.02 8.48 33.87
N LYS A 152 42.42 9.47 34.55
CA LYS A 152 40.96 9.65 34.64
C LYS A 152 40.41 9.82 33.23
N TRP A 153 39.70 8.81 32.73
CA TRP A 153 39.05 8.87 31.43
C TRP A 153 37.83 9.79 31.53
N LYS A 154 37.72 10.75 30.62
CA LYS A 154 36.54 11.61 30.49
C LYS A 154 35.81 11.20 29.21
N PRO A 155 34.54 10.79 29.29
CA PRO A 155 33.76 10.51 28.10
C PRO A 155 33.58 11.79 27.27
N GLN A 156 33.61 11.65 25.94
CA GLN A 156 33.29 12.75 25.02
C GLN A 156 31.83 12.62 24.62
N LYS A 157 31.06 13.70 24.86
CA LYS A 157 29.68 13.83 24.40
C LYS A 157 29.63 15.00 23.43
N ASN A 158 29.50 14.71 22.15
CA ASN A 158 29.53 15.73 21.09
C ASN A 158 28.18 16.43 20.95
N ARG A 159 27.10 15.78 21.39
CA ARG A 159 25.74 16.35 21.38
C ARG A 159 24.82 15.75 22.43
N PRO A 160 23.82 16.53 22.91
CA PRO A 160 22.73 15.99 23.72
C PRO A 160 21.73 15.22 22.85
N ILE A 161 21.29 14.06 23.36
CA ILE A 161 20.17 13.29 22.81
C ILE A 161 18.91 13.89 23.42
N LYS A 162 18.10 14.56 22.58
CA LYS A 162 16.94 15.36 23.03
C LYS A 162 15.65 14.54 23.16
N GLY A 163 15.60 13.34 22.56
CA GLY A 163 14.38 12.55 22.48
C GLY A 163 13.44 13.05 21.39
N PRO A 164 12.20 12.55 21.35
CA PRO A 164 11.29 12.83 20.25
C PRO A 164 10.94 14.32 20.23
N MET A 165 11.13 14.96 19.09
CA MET A 165 10.72 16.36 18.91
C MET A 165 9.19 16.42 18.81
N LEU A 166 8.51 16.59 19.94
CA LEU A 166 7.06 16.84 20.03
C LEU A 166 6.68 18.26 19.58
N ALA A 167 7.34 18.81 18.55
CA ALA A 167 7.19 20.21 18.19
C ALA A 167 6.85 20.37 16.71
N ARG A 168 5.61 20.01 16.35
CA ARG A 168 4.68 20.83 15.55
C ARG A 168 3.34 20.07 15.44
N ASP A 169 2.32 20.62 16.10
CA ASP A 169 0.90 20.30 15.92
C ASP A 169 0.38 18.96 16.48
N GLU A 170 -0.05 19.00 17.76
CA GLU A 170 -0.98 18.03 18.39
C GLU A 170 -2.22 17.71 17.52
N ALA A 171 -2.56 18.60 16.58
CA ALA A 171 -3.64 18.42 15.63
C ALA A 171 -3.52 17.14 14.79
N PHE A 172 -2.30 16.76 14.35
CA PHE A 172 -2.10 15.54 13.56
C PHE A 172 -2.18 14.28 14.42
N ALA A 173 -1.63 14.31 15.64
CA ALA A 173 -1.79 13.20 16.59
C ALA A 173 -3.28 12.98 16.92
N LYS A 174 -4.04 14.07 17.07
CA LYS A 174 -5.48 14.04 17.32
C LYS A 174 -6.28 13.58 16.09
N LYS A 175 -5.87 13.97 14.88
CA LYS A 175 -6.48 13.54 13.61
C LYS A 175 -6.20 12.07 13.30
N GLY A 176 -4.97 11.60 13.52
CA GLY A 176 -4.59 10.19 13.39
C GLY A 176 -5.33 9.29 14.40
N SER A 177 -5.39 9.71 15.66
CA SER A 177 -6.18 9.02 16.69
C SER A 177 -7.68 9.00 16.35
N HIS A 178 -8.22 10.10 15.83
CA HIS A 178 -9.60 10.16 15.38
C HIS A 178 -9.86 9.23 14.19
N MET A 179 -8.92 9.14 13.26
CA MET A 179 -9.03 8.27 12.09
C MET A 179 -8.93 6.78 12.46
N GLU A 180 -8.02 6.41 13.36
CA GLU A 180 -7.90 5.06 13.90
C GLU A 180 -9.18 4.68 14.65
N GLN A 181 -9.77 5.60 15.42
CA GLN A 181 -11.05 5.38 16.09
C GLN A 181 -12.20 5.23 15.07
N ARG A 182 -12.24 6.03 14.00
CA ARG A 182 -13.25 5.89 12.94
C ARG A 182 -13.11 4.55 12.20
N GLN A 183 -11.89 4.10 11.91
CA GLN A 183 -11.66 2.82 11.27
C GLN A 183 -12.05 1.64 12.18
N ARG A 184 -11.71 1.71 13.48
CA ARG A 184 -12.11 0.70 14.48
C ARG A 184 -13.62 0.61 14.69
N LEU A 185 -14.33 1.70 14.44
CA LEU A 185 -15.79 1.76 14.52
C LEU A 185 -16.48 1.48 13.18
N GLY A 186 -15.73 1.21 12.10
CA GLY A 186 -16.29 1.01 10.76
C GLY A 186 -16.91 2.26 10.15
N LEU A 187 -16.59 3.46 10.66
CA LEU A 187 -17.23 4.73 10.31
C LEU A 187 -16.53 5.47 9.16
N THR A 188 -15.70 4.80 8.37
CA THR A 188 -15.06 5.39 7.17
C THR A 188 -16.02 5.50 6.00
N ASP A 189 -17.26 5.05 6.14
CA ASP A 189 -18.30 5.25 5.14
C ASP A 189 -18.59 6.75 5.01
N GLY A 190 -18.02 7.32 3.96
CA GLY A 190 -18.28 8.68 3.51
C GLY A 190 -19.77 8.92 3.38
N LYS A 191 -20.15 10.13 3.76
CA LYS A 191 -21.51 10.63 3.83
C LYS A 191 -22.30 10.29 2.56
N THR A 192 -23.39 9.55 2.79
CA THR A 192 -24.62 9.51 1.99
C THR A 192 -24.40 9.51 0.46
N ARG A 193 -24.35 8.31 -0.13
CA ARG A 193 -24.78 8.12 -1.53
C ARG A 193 -25.94 9.06 -1.81
N SER A 194 -25.80 9.89 -2.83
CA SER A 194 -26.91 10.72 -3.29
C SER A 194 -28.12 9.79 -3.45
N ASN A 195 -29.19 10.06 -2.68
CA ASN A 195 -30.40 9.26 -2.77
C ASN A 195 -30.84 9.34 -4.24
N PRO A 196 -30.99 8.21 -4.96
CA PRO A 196 -31.33 8.27 -6.37
C PRO A 196 -32.59 9.12 -6.49
N ARG A 197 -32.47 10.27 -7.15
CA ARG A 197 -33.62 11.13 -7.43
C ARG A 197 -34.63 10.24 -8.14
N ASN A 198 -35.80 10.01 -7.54
CA ASN A 198 -36.87 9.17 -8.07
C ASN A 198 -36.95 9.29 -9.60
N LEU A 199 -36.45 8.30 -10.33
CA LEU A 199 -36.62 8.22 -11.77
C LEU A 199 -38.04 7.71 -12.04
N PRO A 200 -38.94 8.53 -12.63
CA PRO A 200 -40.26 8.06 -13.00
C PRO A 200 -40.20 7.36 -14.36
N THR A 201 -40.88 6.21 -14.44
CA THR A 201 -41.39 5.56 -15.65
C THR A 201 -40.35 5.05 -16.65
N GLU A 202 -40.59 3.86 -17.20
CA GLU A 202 -39.78 3.28 -18.26
C GLU A 202 -39.71 4.26 -19.45
N PRO A 203 -38.51 4.77 -19.82
CA PRO A 203 -38.38 5.83 -20.79
C PRO A 203 -38.88 5.36 -22.17
N ALA A 204 -39.91 6.03 -22.68
CA ALA A 204 -40.63 5.61 -23.87
C ALA A 204 -39.90 6.01 -25.17
N SER A 205 -38.98 6.98 -25.09
CA SER A 205 -38.19 7.49 -26.21
C SER A 205 -36.68 7.30 -26.00
N ALA A 206 -35.93 7.16 -27.10
CA ALA A 206 -34.47 7.14 -27.07
C ALA A 206 -33.86 8.41 -26.44
N LEU A 207 -34.48 9.57 -26.68
CA LEU A 207 -34.04 10.82 -26.04
C LEU A 207 -34.21 10.79 -24.52
N GLU A 208 -35.34 10.25 -24.05
CA GLU A 208 -35.62 10.10 -22.62
C GLU A 208 -34.65 9.10 -21.97
N LYS A 209 -34.32 8.00 -22.67
CA LYS A 209 -33.28 7.05 -22.24
C LYS A 209 -31.92 7.70 -22.08
N VAL A 210 -31.50 8.51 -23.06
CA VAL A 210 -30.23 9.25 -22.98
C VAL A 210 -30.25 10.22 -21.80
N GLU A 211 -31.36 10.92 -21.55
CA GLU A 211 -31.48 11.84 -20.43
C GLU A 211 -31.39 11.13 -19.07
N VAL A 212 -32.04 9.97 -18.95
CA VAL A 212 -31.93 9.09 -17.78
C VAL A 212 -30.49 8.64 -17.55
N GLU A 213 -29.78 8.21 -18.59
CA GLU A 213 -28.36 7.83 -18.48
C GLU A 213 -27.47 9.03 -18.12
N LYS A 214 -27.77 10.22 -18.62
CA LYS A 214 -27.07 11.45 -18.21
C LYS A 214 -27.27 11.76 -16.73
N MET A 215 -28.50 11.66 -16.21
CA MET A 215 -28.73 11.87 -14.78
C MET A 215 -27.92 10.88 -13.93
N LYS A 216 -27.83 9.61 -14.34
CA LYS A 216 -26.98 8.62 -13.66
C LYS A 216 -25.49 8.99 -13.74
N GLN A 217 -25.04 9.47 -14.89
CA GLN A 217 -23.66 9.93 -15.08
C GLN A 217 -23.36 11.11 -14.15
N ASP A 218 -24.24 12.11 -14.09
CA ASP A 218 -24.07 13.29 -13.25
C ASP A 218 -24.01 12.91 -11.76
N ASP A 219 -24.94 12.05 -11.29
CA ASP A 219 -24.95 11.56 -9.91
C ASP A 219 -23.64 10.79 -9.59
N ALA A 220 -23.19 9.92 -10.49
CA ALA A 220 -21.96 9.15 -10.29
C ALA A 220 -20.68 10.01 -10.37
N LEU A 221 -20.68 11.06 -11.19
CA LEU A 221 -19.58 12.03 -11.25
C LEU A 221 -19.51 12.89 -9.99
N ASP A 222 -20.64 13.23 -9.38
CA ASP A 222 -20.68 13.97 -8.12
C ASP A 222 -20.13 13.10 -6.98
N ASP A 223 -20.52 11.83 -6.91
CA ASP A 223 -19.95 10.85 -5.97
C ASP A 223 -18.43 10.68 -6.19
N LEU A 224 -17.99 10.56 -7.45
CA LEU A 224 -16.57 10.47 -7.78
C LEU A 224 -15.79 11.72 -7.34
N SER A 225 -16.35 12.91 -7.56
CA SER A 225 -15.77 14.20 -7.13
C SER A 225 -15.59 14.24 -5.61
N ASN A 226 -16.60 13.80 -4.86
CA ASN A 226 -16.52 13.72 -3.40
C ASN A 226 -15.39 12.79 -2.93
N ILE A 227 -15.27 11.60 -3.52
CA ILE A 227 -14.20 10.65 -3.19
C ILE A 227 -12.82 11.21 -3.54
N LEU A 228 -12.68 11.88 -4.69
CA LEU A 228 -11.43 12.53 -5.07
C LEU A 228 -11.05 13.66 -4.09
N GLY A 229 -12.04 14.37 -3.55
CA GLY A 229 -11.85 15.32 -2.45
C GLY A 229 -11.29 14.67 -1.19
N GLU A 230 -11.89 13.56 -0.75
CA GLU A 230 -11.41 12.78 0.40
C GLU A 230 -10.00 12.22 0.17
N LEU A 231 -9.72 11.68 -1.02
CA LEU A 231 -8.40 11.17 -1.42
C LEU A 231 -7.33 12.27 -1.38
N LYS A 232 -7.67 13.49 -1.81
CA LYS A 232 -6.77 14.64 -1.74
C LYS A 232 -6.43 15.00 -0.30
N GLU A 233 -7.42 15.08 0.59
CA GLU A 233 -7.19 15.37 2.00
C GLU A 233 -6.29 14.31 2.64
N MET A 234 -6.58 13.03 2.38
CA MET A 234 -5.75 11.90 2.83
C MET A 234 -4.32 11.99 2.28
N ALA A 235 -4.13 12.35 1.01
CA ALA A 235 -2.81 12.51 0.41
C ALA A 235 -2.01 13.67 1.07
N GLN A 236 -2.66 14.77 1.41
CA GLN A 236 -2.03 15.88 2.14
C GLN A 236 -1.62 15.48 3.56
N ASP A 237 -2.48 14.73 4.26
CA ASP A 237 -2.17 14.19 5.58
C ASP A 237 -1.00 13.20 5.53
N MET A 238 -1.01 12.27 4.57
CA MET A 238 0.08 11.31 4.35
C MET A 238 1.40 12.03 4.06
N GLY A 239 1.38 13.05 3.20
CA GLY A 239 2.58 13.83 2.88
C GLY A 239 3.17 14.51 4.11
N SER A 240 2.32 15.16 4.91
CA SER A 240 2.75 15.85 6.13
C SER A 240 3.32 14.88 7.18
N GLU A 241 2.75 13.69 7.34
CA GLU A 241 3.27 12.67 8.25
C GLU A 241 4.60 12.07 7.74
N ILE A 242 4.75 11.87 6.43
CA ILE A 242 6.02 11.39 5.84
C ILE A 242 7.14 12.41 6.03
N ASP A 243 6.87 13.70 5.83
CA ASP A 243 7.86 14.76 6.07
C ASP A 243 8.29 14.76 7.54
N ARG A 244 7.33 14.61 8.46
CA ARG A 244 7.60 14.47 9.89
C ARG A 244 8.43 13.23 10.23
N HIS A 245 8.12 12.08 9.63
CA HIS A 245 8.92 10.87 9.80
C HIS A 245 10.36 11.09 9.31
N THR A 246 10.53 11.73 8.17
CA THR A 246 11.85 12.03 7.58
C THR A 246 12.70 12.86 8.54
N ASP A 247 12.14 13.94 9.08
CA ASP A 247 12.81 14.78 10.06
C ASP A 247 13.16 14.02 11.35
N ALA A 248 12.19 13.25 11.87
CA ALA A 248 12.38 12.46 13.08
C ALA A 248 13.46 11.39 12.91
N LEU A 249 13.49 10.69 11.76
CA LEU A 249 14.51 9.69 11.42
C LEU A 249 15.90 10.32 11.30
N GLY A 250 16.02 11.48 10.68
CA GLY A 250 17.30 12.21 10.60
C GLY A 250 17.85 12.62 11.98
N HIS A 251 16.97 12.81 12.97
CA HIS A 251 17.39 12.99 14.36
C HIS A 251 17.78 11.67 15.05
N VAL A 252 17.01 10.60 14.87
CA VAL A 252 17.35 9.26 15.41
C VAL A 252 18.71 8.82 14.91
N GLU A 253 18.98 8.95 13.60
CA GLU A 253 20.25 8.53 13.00
C GLU A 253 21.43 9.19 13.71
N LYS A 254 21.38 10.51 13.88
CA LYS A 254 22.42 11.26 14.60
C LYS A 254 22.53 10.83 16.06
N ASP A 255 21.40 10.51 16.71
CA ASP A 255 21.37 10.07 18.12
C ASP A 255 22.04 8.71 18.25
N VAL A 256 21.71 7.78 17.37
CA VAL A 256 22.29 6.43 17.31
C VAL A 256 23.78 6.48 16.98
N ASP A 257 24.23 7.37 16.09
CA ASP A 257 25.65 7.55 15.78
C ASP A 257 26.46 8.02 17.00
N GLU A 258 25.93 8.98 17.75
CA GLU A 258 26.55 9.46 18.99
C GLU A 258 26.59 8.36 20.07
N LEU A 259 25.50 7.61 20.22
CA LEU A 259 25.46 6.45 21.12
C LEU A 259 26.50 5.40 20.73
N ASN A 260 26.59 5.04 19.45
CA ASN A 260 27.55 4.06 18.95
C ASN A 260 29.00 4.52 19.19
N PHE A 261 29.30 5.80 18.94
CA PHE A 261 30.62 6.37 19.24
C PHE A 261 30.97 6.23 20.74
N ARG A 262 30.04 6.62 21.62
CA ARG A 262 30.25 6.58 23.07
C ARG A 262 30.35 5.16 23.63
N VAL A 263 29.49 4.24 23.17
CA VAL A 263 29.54 2.82 23.54
C VAL A 263 30.89 2.21 23.15
N ARG A 264 31.42 2.51 21.96
CA ARG A 264 32.76 2.07 21.55
C ARG A 264 33.85 2.63 22.47
N GLY A 265 33.76 3.91 22.83
CA GLY A 265 34.68 4.55 23.78
C GLY A 265 34.66 3.90 25.16
N ALA A 266 33.46 3.67 25.71
CA ALA A 266 33.26 2.98 26.98
C ALA A 266 33.81 1.55 26.95
N ASN A 267 33.53 0.79 25.88
CA ASN A 267 34.05 -0.56 25.69
C ASN A 267 35.59 -0.59 25.61
N GLN A 268 36.21 0.36 24.91
CA GLN A 268 37.67 0.45 24.86
C GLN A 268 38.27 0.75 26.24
N ARG A 269 37.65 1.64 27.01
CA ARG A 269 38.07 1.94 28.39
C ARG A 269 37.93 0.71 29.29
N ALA A 270 36.81 0.01 29.22
CA ALA A 270 36.57 -1.19 30.00
C ALA A 270 37.63 -2.27 29.73
N ARG A 271 37.99 -2.52 28.46
CA ARG A 271 39.05 -3.46 28.08
C ARG A 271 40.41 -3.09 28.67
N LYS A 272 40.79 -1.80 28.57
CA LYS A 272 42.04 -1.28 29.18
C LYS A 272 42.08 -1.48 30.69
N LEU A 273 40.95 -1.31 31.40
CA LEU A 273 40.87 -1.55 32.84
C LEU A 273 41.01 -3.03 33.21
N LEU A 274 40.54 -3.93 32.33
CA LEU A 274 40.69 -5.38 32.51
C LEU A 274 42.06 -5.92 32.08
N GLY A 275 42.96 -5.06 31.57
CA GLY A 275 44.26 -5.48 31.05
C GLY A 275 44.17 -6.36 29.80
N LYS A 276 43.08 -6.26 29.03
CA LYS A 276 42.85 -6.97 27.76
C LYS A 276 42.88 -6.02 26.57
#